data_AF-A0ABC8TBQ9-F1
#
_entry.id   AF-A0ABC8TBQ9-F1
#
_cell.length_a   1.000
_cell.length_b   1.000
_cell.length_c   1.000
_cell.angle_alpha   90.00
_cell.angle_beta   90.00
_cell.angle_gamma   90.00
#
_symmetry.space_group_name_H-M   'P 1'
#
loop_
_entity.id
_entity.type
_entity.pdbx_description
1 polymer ?
#
loop_
_entity_poly.entity_id
_entity_poly.type
_entity_poly.pdbx_seq_one_letter_code
_entity_poly.pdbx_strand_id
1 'polypeptide(L)' 'MAAVAVVKEILRNMSIPVKLLDVTTLSQLRKDGHSSIYGFGGNEGNDCSHWCLAGVPDTWNQLLYGVLVAG' A
#
# COMPACT_ATOMS: atom_id res chain seq x y z
N MET A 1 -6.04 -11.73 5.06
CA MET A 1 -4.56 -11.79 4.96
C MET A 1 -4.03 -12.92 4.07
N ALA A 2 -4.87 -13.60 3.27
CA ALA A 2 -4.43 -14.70 2.41
C ALA A 2 -3.46 -14.23 1.29
N ALA A 3 -3.74 -13.10 0.65
CA ALA A 3 -2.91 -12.58 -0.44
C ALA A 3 -1.46 -12.28 -0.02
N VAL A 4 -1.26 -11.68 1.16
CA VAL A 4 0.08 -11.38 1.69
C VAL A 4 0.88 -12.66 1.97
N ALA A 5 0.22 -13.71 2.45
CA ALA A 5 0.88 -15.00 2.70
C ALA A 5 1.41 -15.62 1.39
N VAL A 6 0.60 -15.59 0.33
CA VAL A 6 1.00 -16.07 -1.01
C VAL A 6 2.18 -15.25 -1.55
N VAL A 7 2.14 -13.92 -1.46
CA VAL A 7 3.26 -13.07 -1.90
C VAL A 7 4.53 -13.40 -1.13
N LYS A 8 4.47 -13.55 0.20
CA LYS A 8 5.62 -13.92 1.03
C LYS A 8 6.20 -15.29 0.67
N GLU A 9 5.35 -16.26 0.31
CA GLU A 9 5.78 -17.58 -0.12
C GLU A 9 6.51 -17.52 -1.47
N ILE A 10 5.93 -16.84 -2.47
CA ILE A 10 6.56 -16.70 -3.79
C ILE A 10 7.91 -16.01 -3.68
N LEU A 11 7.99 -14.90 -2.94
CA LEU A 11 9.23 -14.13 -2.79
C LEU A 11 10.38 -14.94 -2.14
N ARG A 12 10.07 -15.89 -1.26
CA ARG A 12 11.06 -16.79 -0.65
C ARG A 12 11.67 -17.78 -1.66
N ASN A 13 10.92 -18.10 -2.72
CA ASN A 13 11.30 -19.09 -3.72
C ASN A 13 11.88 -18.45 -5.00
N MET A 14 11.96 -17.12 -5.07
CA MET A 14 12.53 -16.42 -6.23
C MET A 14 14.06 -16.53 -6.27
N SER A 15 14.60 -16.73 -7.47
CA SER A 15 16.06 -16.77 -7.70
C SER A 15 16.73 -15.40 -7.54
N ILE A 16 16.01 -14.32 -7.87
CA ILE A 16 16.43 -12.94 -7.64
C ILE A 16 15.78 -12.47 -6.33
N PRO A 17 16.55 -12.13 -5.29
CA PRO A 17 15.99 -11.65 -4.02
C PRO A 17 15.23 -10.34 -4.22
N VAL A 18 13.99 -10.29 -3.72
CA VAL A 18 13.15 -9.09 -3.71
C VAL A 18 12.74 -8.78 -2.28
N LYS A 19 12.98 -7.54 -1.84
CA LYS A 19 12.57 -7.07 -0.51
C LYS A 19 11.14 -6.55 -0.58
N LEU A 20 10.22 -7.22 0.12
CA LEU A 20 8.82 -6.80 0.19
C LEU A 20 8.68 -5.56 1.10
N LEU A 21 8.13 -4.48 0.55
CA LEU A 21 7.59 -3.38 1.34
C LEU A 21 6.15 -3.73 1.78
N ASP A 22 6.01 -4.42 2.91
CA ASP A 22 4.70 -4.85 3.41
C ASP A 22 3.94 -3.68 4.07
N VAL A 23 3.18 -2.96 3.26
CA VAL A 23 2.33 -1.83 3.70
C VAL A 23 0.91 -2.26 4.06
N THR A 24 0.62 -3.56 4.15
CA THR A 24 -0.77 -4.05 4.19
C THR A 24 -1.47 -3.66 5.48
N THR A 25 -0.93 -4.05 6.64
CA THR A 25 -1.57 -3.82 7.94
C THR A 25 -1.67 -2.33 8.26
N LEU A 26 -0.62 -1.54 7.98
CA LEU A 26 -0.66 -0.09 8.23
C LEU A 26 -1.74 0.59 7.38
N SER A 27 -1.91 0.17 6.13
CA SER A 27 -2.91 0.76 5.22
C SER A 27 -4.33 0.37 5.62
N GLN A 28 -4.55 -0.85 6.12
CA GLN A 28 -5.85 -1.30 6.63
C GLN A 28 -6.34 -0.49 7.84
N LEU A 29 -5.42 0.09 8.61
CA LEU A 29 -5.76 0.97 9.73
C LEU A 29 -6.20 2.36 9.27
N ARG A 30 -6.05 2.70 7.99
CA ARG A 30 -6.24 4.04 7.45
C ARG A 30 -7.46 4.17 6.54
N LYS A 31 -8.60 3.61 6.94
CA LYS A 31 -9.88 3.79 6.20
C LYS A 31 -10.25 5.26 5.94
N ASP A 32 -9.74 6.18 6.76
CA ASP A 32 -9.90 7.63 6.66
C ASP A 32 -9.10 8.26 5.52
N GLY A 33 -8.10 7.56 4.96
CA GLY A 33 -7.23 8.07 3.92
C GLY A 33 -7.81 7.98 2.50
N HIS A 34 -8.99 7.40 2.32
CA HIS A 34 -9.62 7.21 1.01
C HIS A 34 -10.31 8.47 0.49
N SER A 35 -10.35 8.61 -0.84
CA SER A 35 -10.97 9.76 -1.51
C SER A 35 -12.49 9.81 -1.35
N SER A 36 -13.15 8.67 -1.10
CA SER A 36 -14.61 8.60 -0.95
C SER A 36 -15.30 9.25 -2.16
N ILE A 37 -16.27 10.14 -1.95
CA ILE A 37 -16.97 10.88 -3.00
C ILE A 37 -16.09 11.87 -3.78
N TYR A 38 -14.88 12.17 -3.32
CA TYR A 38 -13.96 13.09 -3.98
C TYR A 38 -13.03 12.37 -4.97
N GLY A 39 -13.20 11.06 -5.16
CA GLY A 39 -12.45 10.23 -6.11
C GLY A 39 -12.99 10.26 -7.54
N PHE A 40 -12.39 9.45 -8.42
CA PHE A 40 -12.87 9.28 -9.79
C PHE A 40 -14.24 8.60 -9.78
N GLY A 41 -15.24 9.25 -10.37
CA GLY A 41 -16.63 8.77 -10.33
C GLY A 41 -17.40 9.23 -9.09
N GLY A 42 -17.06 10.38 -8.49
CA GLY A 42 -17.68 10.90 -7.26
C GLY A 42 -19.21 11.02 -7.21
N ASN A 43 -19.91 10.86 -8.34
CA ASN A 43 -21.37 10.78 -8.42
C ASN A 43 -21.91 9.34 -8.50
N GLU A 44 -21.05 8.34 -8.69
CA GLU A 44 -21.36 6.92 -8.86
C GLU A 44 -21.14 6.11 -7.56
N GLY A 45 -20.50 6.69 -6.54
CA GLY A 45 -20.31 6.07 -5.23
C GLY A 45 -19.05 6.54 -4.50
N ASN A 46 -18.74 5.89 -3.38
CA ASN A 46 -17.51 6.15 -2.62
C ASN A 46 -16.34 5.38 -3.24
N ASP A 47 -15.27 6.08 -3.61
CA ASP A 47 -13.99 5.47 -3.92
C ASP A 47 -13.28 5.02 -2.64
N CYS A 48 -13.32 3.71 -2.39
CA CYS A 48 -12.65 3.04 -1.27
C CYS A 48 -11.36 2.34 -1.70
N SER A 49 -10.88 2.56 -2.93
CA SER A 49 -9.70 1.89 -3.49
C SER A 49 -8.51 2.83 -3.57
N HIS A 50 -8.74 4.09 -3.94
CA HIS A 50 -7.70 5.10 -4.05
C HIS A 50 -7.55 5.94 -2.78
N TRP A 51 -6.45 6.67 -2.71
CA TRP A 51 -6.03 7.44 -1.55
C TRP A 51 -6.01 8.93 -1.87
N CYS A 52 -6.40 9.74 -0.89
CA CYS A 52 -6.14 11.18 -0.90
C CYS A 52 -4.62 11.45 -0.89
N LEU A 53 -4.22 12.56 -1.52
CA LEU A 53 -2.88 13.12 -1.43
C LEU A 53 -2.94 14.56 -0.91
N ALA A 54 -2.14 14.96 0.09
CA ALA A 54 -1.20 14.14 0.86
C ALA A 54 -1.89 13.06 1.72
N GLY A 55 -1.24 11.91 1.97
CA GLY A 55 -1.88 10.79 2.67
C GLY A 55 -1.07 9.51 2.84
N VAL A 56 -1.78 8.37 2.83
CA VAL A 56 -1.21 7.03 3.07
C VAL A 56 -0.05 6.68 2.11
N PRO A 57 -0.14 6.98 0.79
CA PRO A 57 0.97 6.73 -0.13
C PRO A 57 2.26 7.48 0.22
N ASP A 58 2.18 8.64 0.87
CA ASP A 58 3.37 9.38 1.30
C ASP A 58 4.13 8.60 2.39
N THR A 59 3.40 7.95 3.29
CA THR A 59 4.02 7.05 4.29
C THR A 59 4.71 5.87 3.62
N TRP A 60 4.12 5.29 2.57
CA TRP A 60 4.76 4.23 1.79
C TRP A 60 6.07 4.72 1.17
N ASN A 61 6.07 5.93 0.61
CA ASN A 61 7.27 6.54 0.03
C ASN A 61 8.35 6.83 1.08
N GLN A 62 7.98 7.27 2.29
CA GLN A 62 8.94 7.46 3.38
C GLN A 62 9.58 6.12 3.83
N LEU A 63 8.78 5.05 3.93
CA LEU A 63 9.29 3.71 4.24
C LEU A 63 10.21 3.18 3.13
N LEU A 64 9.83 3.39 1.86
CA LEU A 64 10.66 3.03 0.71
C LEU A 64 11.99 3.81 0.73
N TYR A 65 11.92 5.13 0.93
CA TYR A 65 13.11 5.98 1.03
C TYR A 65 14.04 5.47 2.14
N GLY A 66 13.51 5.18 3.33
CA GLY A 66 14.27 4.60 4.43
C GLY A 66 14.96 3.29 4.06
N VAL A 67 14.28 2.41 3.31
CA VAL A 67 14.88 1.16 2.79
C VAL A 67 16.00 1.41 1.80
N LEU A 68 15.87 2.43 0.93
CA LEU A 68 16.86 2.74 -0.09
C LEU A 68 18.12 3.41 0.47
N VAL A 69 17.99 4.22 1.52
CA VAL A 69 19.13 4.97 2.09
C VAL A 69 19.80 4.29 3.28
N ALA A 70 19.09 3.41 3.98
CA ALA A 70 19.65 2.60 5.07
C ALA A 70 20.06 1.18 4.63
N GLY A 71 19.82 0.85 3.35
CA GLY A 71 20.15 -0.44 2.74
C GLY A 71 21.61 -0.57 2.34
#